data_AF-A0A949LF17-F1
#
_entry.id   AF-A0A949LF17-F1
#
_cell.length_a   1.000
_cell.length_b   1.000
_cell.length_c   1.000
_cell.angle_alpha   90.00
_cell.angle_beta   90.00
_cell.angle_gamma   90.00
#
_symmetry.space_group_name_H-M   'P 1'
#
loop_
_entity.id
_entity.type
_entity.pdbx_description
1 polymer ?
#
loop_
_entity_poly.entity_id
_entity_poly.type
_entity_poly.pdbx_seq_one_letter_code
_entity_poly.pdbx_strand_id
1 'polypeptide(L)' 'IYSLLPGTEAYEQLTLLLEKGKLYALEDDLLARGVDASNLLPNGRSISYDTFVDLVVKHQRTYNWA' A
#
# COMPACT_ATOMS: atom_id res chain seq x y z
N ILE A 1 6.27 0.77 -0.14
CA ILE A 1 5.91 0.64 -1.57
C ILE A 1 6.42 -0.68 -2.14
N TYR A 2 7.74 -0.92 -2.19
CA TYR A 2 8.31 -2.14 -2.78
C TYR A 2 7.79 -3.46 -2.19
N SER A 3 7.45 -3.47 -0.90
CA SER A 3 6.88 -4.64 -0.22
C SER A 3 5.59 -5.18 -0.85
N LEU A 4 4.89 -4.35 -1.61
CA LEU A 4 3.64 -4.72 -2.28
C LEU A 4 3.87 -5.34 -3.68
N LEU A 5 5.13 -5.47 -4.12
CA LEU A 5 5.49 -6.00 -5.43
C LEU A 5 5.84 -7.49 -5.38
N PRO A 6 5.47 -8.25 -6.42
CA PRO A 6 5.78 -9.67 -6.52
C PRO A 6 7.29 -9.91 -6.51
N GLY A 7 7.70 -11.04 -5.93
CA GLY A 7 9.11 -11.43 -5.84
C GLY A 7 9.88 -10.78 -4.67
N THR A 8 9.22 -9.97 -3.84
CA THR A 8 9.81 -9.51 -2.57
C THR A 8 9.51 -10.49 -1.44
N GLU A 9 10.42 -10.60 -0.47
CA GLU A 9 10.25 -11.48 0.71
C GLU A 9 8.95 -11.18 1.48
N ALA A 10 8.56 -9.90 1.52
CA ALA A 10 7.35 -9.45 2.21
C ALA A 10 6.05 -9.78 1.47
N TYR A 11 6.11 -10.10 0.17
CA TYR A 11 4.92 -10.24 -0.69
C TYR A 11 3.97 -11.35 -0.21
N GLU A 12 4.51 -12.54 0.09
CA GLU A 12 3.74 -13.68 0.58
C GLU A 12 3.12 -13.38 1.95
N GLN A 13 3.90 -12.79 2.86
CA GLN A 13 3.45 -12.44 4.21
C GLN A 13 2.32 -11.41 4.18
N LEU A 14 2.42 -10.40 3.32
CA LEU A 14 1.40 -9.37 3.15
C LEU A 14 0.13 -9.92 2.49
N THR A 15 0.27 -10.86 1.56
CA THR A 15 -0.87 -11.54 0.93
C THR A 15 -1.70 -12.30 1.96
N LEU A 16 -1.06 -12.97 2.92
CA LEU A 16 -1.76 -13.66 4.03
C LEU A 16 -2.47 -12.69 4.99
N LEU A 17 -2.05 -11.42 5.05
CA LEU A 17 -2.64 -10.40 5.92
C LEU A 17 -3.82 -9.65 5.28
N LEU A 18 -4.08 -9.86 3.99
CA LEU A 18 -5.18 -9.19 3.27
C LEU A 18 -6.57 -9.51 3.84
N GLU A 19 -6.75 -10.67 4.48
CA GLU A 19 -8.01 -11.00 5.15
C GLU A 19 -8.27 -10.14 6.39
N LYS A 20 -7.21 -9.57 6.96
CA LYS A 20 -7.25 -8.80 8.22
C LYS A 20 -7.24 -7.30 8.02
N GLY A 21 -6.96 -6.81 6.81
CA GLY A 21 -6.78 -5.39 6.56
C GLY A 21 -6.70 -5.02 5.09
N LYS A 22 -6.69 -3.72 4.83
CA LYS A 22 -6.53 -3.15 3.48
C LYS A 22 -5.14 -2.57 3.35
N LEU A 23 -4.47 -2.88 2.25
CA LEU A 23 -3.15 -2.37 1.94
C LEU A 23 -3.24 -1.33 0.83
N TYR A 24 -2.55 -0.21 1.02
CA TYR A 24 -2.53 0.90 0.10
C TYR A 24 -1.09 1.30 -0.22
N ALA A 25 -0.85 1.75 -1.45
CA ALA A 25 0.40 2.35 -1.90
C ALA A 25 0.14 3.80 -2.33
N LEU A 26 1.03 4.73 -2.00
CA LEU A 26 0.94 6.08 -2.55
C LEU A 26 1.33 6.08 -4.03
N GLU A 27 0.46 6.66 -4.86
CA GLU A 27 0.59 6.67 -6.32
C GLU A 27 1.80 7.49 -6.80
N ASP A 28 1.95 8.72 -6.34
CA ASP A 28 3.11 9.58 -6.65
C ASP A 28 4.44 8.89 -6.36
N ASP A 29 4.42 8.06 -5.33
CA ASP A 29 5.54 7.36 -4.76
C ASP A 29 5.88 6.10 -5.59
N LEU A 30 4.88 5.47 -6.21
CA LEU A 30 5.04 4.44 -7.25
C LEU A 30 5.59 5.05 -8.54
N LEU A 31 5.01 6.17 -8.99
CA LEU A 31 5.41 6.89 -10.21
C LEU A 31 6.87 7.35 -10.13
N ALA A 32 7.27 7.95 -9.01
CA ALA A 32 8.64 8.41 -8.78
C ALA A 32 9.69 7.27 -8.87
N ARG A 33 9.25 6.02 -8.69
CA ARG A 33 10.10 4.82 -8.73
C ARG A 33 9.92 3.99 -10.01
N GLY A 34 9.12 4.48 -10.96
CA GLY A 34 8.84 3.77 -12.21
C GLY A 34 8.08 2.44 -12.00
N VAL A 35 7.30 2.34 -10.92
CA VAL A 35 6.55 1.14 -10.57
C VAL A 35 5.13 1.26 -11.12
N ASP A 36 4.73 0.32 -11.96
CA ASP A 36 3.35 0.21 -12.42
C ASP A 36 2.44 -0.31 -11.29
N ALA A 37 1.39 0.43 -10.98
CA ALA A 37 0.39 0.08 -9.99
C ALA A 37 -0.35 -1.23 -10.31
N SER A 38 -0.38 -1.65 -11.59
CA SER A 38 -0.94 -2.93 -12.01
C SER A 38 -0.16 -4.14 -11.45
N ASN A 39 1.10 -3.95 -11.06
CA ASN A 39 1.98 -4.97 -10.50
C ASN A 39 1.86 -5.11 -8.97
N LEU A 40 0.96 -4.39 -8.32
CA LEU A 40 0.73 -4.56 -6.88
C LEU A 40 0.09 -5.93 -6.59
N LEU A 41 0.30 -6.44 -5.38
CA LEU A 41 -0.35 -7.66 -4.90
C LEU A 41 -1.89 -7.61 -5.08
N PRO A 42 -2.57 -8.76 -5.20
CA PRO A 42 -4.02 -8.82 -5.30
C PRO A 42 -4.69 -8.00 -4.18
N ASN A 43 -5.60 -7.09 -4.55
CA ASN A 43 -6.28 -6.14 -3.63
C ASN A 43 -5.41 -5.02 -3.04
N GLY A 44 -4.12 -4.92 -3.36
CA GLY A 44 -3.33 -3.72 -3.16
C GLY A 44 -3.87 -2.59 -4.04
N ARG A 45 -4.09 -1.40 -3.45
CA ARG A 45 -4.62 -0.24 -4.18
C ARG A 45 -3.63 0.90 -4.16
N SER A 46 -3.38 1.50 -5.31
CA SER A 46 -2.76 2.83 -5.36
C SER A 46 -3.76 3.89 -4.88
N ILE A 47 -3.27 4.89 -4.17
CA ILE A 47 -4.06 6.01 -3.65
C ILE A 47 -3.31 7.33 -3.85
N SER A 48 -4.05 8.42 -4.02
CA SER A 48 -3.52 9.77 -4.03
C SER A 48 -3.21 10.28 -2.61
N TYR A 49 -2.50 11.40 -2.52
CA TYR A 49 -2.30 12.10 -1.24
C TYR A 49 -3.62 12.56 -0.60
N ASP A 50 -4.59 13.02 -1.40
CA ASP A 50 -5.90 13.41 -0.87
C ASP A 50 -6.58 12.21 -0.19
N THR A 51 -6.56 11.04 -0.84
CA THR A 51 -7.11 9.81 -0.26
C THR A 51 -6.32 9.36 0.97
N PHE A 52 -5.01 9.61 1.02
CA PHE A 52 -4.20 9.33 2.21
C PHE A 52 -4.63 10.20 3.40
N VAL A 53 -4.90 11.49 3.17
CA VAL A 53 -5.47 12.38 4.20
C VAL A 53 -6.82 11.86 4.67
N ASP A 54 -7.70 11.44 3.74
CA ASP A 54 -9.00 10.86 4.08
C ASP A 54 -8.87 9.60 4.94
N LEU A 55 -7.88 8.74 4.68
CA LEU A 55 -7.60 7.56 5.52
C LEU A 55 -7.21 7.96 6.94
N VAL A 56 -6.34 8.97 7.09
CA VAL A 56 -5.93 9.47 8.40
C VAL A 56 -7.12 10.04 9.17
N VAL A 57 -8.00 10.80 8.50
CA VAL A 57 -9.21 11.36 9.11
C VAL A 57 -10.21 10.25 9.50
N LYS A 58 -10.34 9.22 8.66
CA LYS A 58 -11.28 8.12 8.86
C LYS A 58 -10.92 7.21 10.03
N HIS A 59 -9.63 6.99 10.28
CA HIS A 59 -9.16 6.08 11.31
C HIS A 59 -8.88 6.84 12.61
N GLN A 60 -9.30 6.28 13.76
CA GLN A 60 -9.16 6.95 15.06
C GLN A 60 -7.70 7.17 15.49
N ARG A 61 -6.76 6.41 14.91
CA ARG A 61 -5.33 6.44 15.26
C ARG A 61 -4.49 6.19 14.03
N THR A 62 -3.34 6.86 13.99
CA THR A 62 -2.28 6.63 13.01
C THR A 62 -1.05 6.10 13.73
N TYR A 63 -0.53 4.97 13.26
CA TYR A 63 0.74 4.41 13.73
C TYR A 63 1.76 4.56 12.63
N ASN A 64 2.87 5.23 12.94
CA ASN A 64 4.01 5.35 12.05
C ASN A 64 5.11 4.36 12.49
N TRP A 65 5.57 3.53 11.57
CA TRP A 65 6.53 2.44 11.79
C TRP A 65 7.96 2.83 11.36
N ALA A 66 8.35 4.08 11.65
CA ALA A 66 9.61 4.67 11.21
C ALA A 66 10.85 3.93 11.71
#